data_AF-A0A6L6Q020-F1
#
_entry.id   AF-A0A6L6Q020-F1
#
_cell.length_a   1.000
_cell.length_b   1.000
_cell.length_c   1.000
_cell.angle_alpha   90.00
_cell.angle_beta   90.00
_cell.angle_gamma   90.00
#
_symmetry.space_group_name_H-M   'P 1'
#
loop_
_entity.id
_entity.type
_entity.pdbx_description
1 polymer ?
#
loop_
_entity_poly.entity_id
_entity_poly.type
_entity_poly.pdbx_seq_one_letter_code
_entity_poly.pdbx_strand_id
1 'polypeptide(L)'
;MNSPTEATAVFNANHDATNRRLLARKVIAKSDHIESASRKVSITLCSPEGKRLYLRCFEITQVNFHYITVFAHMKVSEQEVGRIEQEIRNMLENRLVRVNQALADMEAQCVAQNVASLATYDVEPLLLETKVFSMLDRRLLELIEKVDQLMPMLETLCIDEAITPSQLVIEKSKLKNMVRGAAKAVRIARATLQRQANAGTASAAATAGASTDVETPAQAPRVTSPEPLE
;
A
#
# COMPACT_ATOMS: atom_id res chain seq x y z
N MET A 1 32.97 9.92 -57.04
CA MET A 1 33.88 9.30 -56.04
C MET A 1 33.37 9.75 -54.68
N ASN A 2 32.95 8.78 -53.89
CA ASN A 2 31.94 8.93 -52.83
C ASN A 2 32.47 9.65 -51.58
N SER A 3 31.64 10.52 -51.03
CA SER A 3 31.75 11.06 -49.67
C SER A 3 30.50 10.59 -48.87
N PRO A 4 30.45 10.76 -47.55
CA PRO A 4 30.48 9.68 -46.58
C PRO A 4 29.14 9.54 -45.85
N THR A 5 28.51 8.37 -45.90
CA THR A 5 27.28 8.13 -45.13
C THR A 5 27.24 6.67 -44.72
N GLU A 6 27.44 6.41 -43.42
CA GLU A 6 26.72 5.39 -42.63
C GLU A 6 27.45 5.16 -41.30
N ALA A 7 27.23 6.08 -40.36
CA ALA A 7 27.36 5.79 -38.92
C ALA A 7 26.46 6.71 -38.09
N THR A 8 25.29 7.07 -38.63
CA THR A 8 24.33 7.92 -37.92
C THR A 8 23.06 7.14 -37.63
N ALA A 9 22.64 7.21 -36.37
CA ALA A 9 21.31 6.89 -35.85
C ALA A 9 20.97 5.41 -35.60
N VAL A 10 21.43 4.90 -34.47
CA VAL A 10 20.63 3.97 -33.66
C VAL A 10 20.72 4.47 -32.23
N PHE A 11 19.62 4.96 -31.66
CA PHE A 11 19.29 5.12 -30.22
C PHE A 11 18.27 6.24 -30.00
N ASN A 12 17.21 6.28 -30.81
CA ASN A 12 15.99 7.02 -30.48
C ASN A 12 14.83 6.02 -30.53
N ALA A 13 14.67 5.23 -29.47
CA ALA A 13 13.66 4.18 -29.44
C ALA A 13 12.77 4.29 -28.19
N ASN A 14 11.77 5.17 -28.27
CA ASN A 14 10.50 5.06 -27.54
C ASN A 14 10.58 4.97 -26.00
N HIS A 15 11.26 5.91 -25.35
CA HIS A 15 11.33 5.99 -23.88
C HIS A 15 9.93 6.08 -23.21
N ASP A 16 8.99 6.79 -23.83
CA ASP A 16 7.58 6.83 -23.42
C ASP A 16 6.86 5.47 -23.56
N ALA A 17 7.24 4.62 -24.54
CA ALA A 17 6.61 3.30 -24.69
C ALA A 17 6.85 2.37 -23.50
N THR A 18 7.98 2.52 -22.79
CA THR A 18 8.27 1.72 -21.59
C THR A 18 7.34 2.12 -20.44
N ASN A 19 7.17 3.42 -20.18
CA ASN A 19 6.24 3.91 -19.18
C ASN A 19 4.78 3.58 -19.56
N ARG A 20 4.39 3.74 -20.83
CA ARG A 20 3.06 3.34 -21.33
C ARG A 20 2.78 1.84 -21.13
N ARG A 21 3.74 0.97 -21.43
CA ARG A 21 3.62 -0.49 -21.18
C ARG A 21 3.52 -0.81 -19.69
N LEU A 22 4.26 -0.08 -18.86
CA LEU A 22 4.24 -0.23 -17.40
C LEU A 22 2.87 0.17 -16.84
N LEU A 23 2.33 1.31 -17.28
CA LEU A 23 0.98 1.79 -16.94
C LEU A 23 -0.12 0.86 -17.46
N ALA A 24 0.01 0.31 -18.67
CA ALA A 24 -0.95 -0.65 -19.22
C ALA A 24 -1.03 -1.96 -18.41
N ARG A 25 0.06 -2.33 -17.71
CA ARG A 25 0.13 -3.50 -16.82
C ARG A 25 -0.27 -3.20 -15.38
N LYS A 26 -0.67 -1.96 -15.08
CA LYS A 26 -1.14 -1.57 -13.76
C LYS A 26 -2.33 -2.47 -13.40
N VAL A 27 -2.20 -3.21 -12.29
CA VAL A 27 -3.33 -3.94 -11.72
C VAL A 27 -4.32 -2.89 -11.25
N ILE A 28 -5.49 -2.83 -11.88
CA ILE A 28 -6.50 -1.81 -11.59
C ILE A 28 -7.07 -2.08 -10.19
N ALA A 29 -6.45 -1.52 -9.15
CA ALA A 29 -7.14 -1.25 -7.91
C ALA A 29 -7.92 0.05 -8.14
N LYS A 30 -9.24 -0.04 -8.35
CA LYS A 30 -10.07 1.15 -8.54
C LYS A 30 -10.22 1.86 -7.19
N SER A 31 -9.27 2.72 -6.82
CA SER A 31 -9.44 3.65 -5.69
C SER A 31 -10.57 4.66 -5.95
N ASP A 32 -11.16 4.67 -7.15
CA ASP A 32 -12.34 5.44 -7.51
C ASP A 32 -13.57 5.16 -6.62
N HIS A 33 -13.62 4.00 -5.95
CA HIS A 33 -14.69 3.69 -5.00
C HIS A 33 -14.47 4.32 -3.61
N ILE A 34 -13.37 5.04 -3.37
CA ILE A 34 -13.09 5.68 -2.08
C ILE A 34 -13.85 6.99 -2.02
N GLU A 35 -14.96 7.00 -1.29
CA GLU A 35 -15.83 8.16 -1.05
C GLU A 35 -15.26 9.03 0.07
N SER A 36 -14.03 9.51 -0.09
CA SER A 36 -13.37 10.38 0.89
C SER A 36 -12.69 11.57 0.21
N ALA A 37 -12.55 12.67 0.95
CA ALA A 37 -11.79 13.81 0.49
C ALA A 37 -10.36 13.37 0.15
N SER A 38 -9.86 13.83 -1.01
CA SER A 38 -8.51 13.53 -1.44
C SER A 38 -7.73 14.81 -1.70
N ARG A 39 -6.46 14.81 -1.33
CA ARG A 39 -5.49 15.80 -1.79
C ARG A 39 -4.76 15.24 -3.00
N LYS A 40 -4.71 16.02 -4.07
CA LYS A 40 -3.89 15.68 -5.23
C LYS A 40 -2.44 16.07 -4.97
N VAL A 41 -1.53 15.13 -5.17
CA VAL A 41 -0.10 15.29 -4.96
C VAL A 41 0.62 14.85 -6.23
N SER A 42 1.37 15.76 -6.83
CA SER A 42 2.22 15.44 -7.97
C SER A 42 3.49 14.74 -7.49
N ILE A 43 3.82 13.62 -8.11
CA ILE A 43 5.05 12.86 -7.84
C ILE A 43 5.82 12.61 -9.14
N THR A 44 7.13 12.44 -9.00
CA THR A 44 8.04 12.06 -10.08
C THR A 44 8.81 10.82 -9.65
N LEU A 45 8.76 9.76 -10.45
CA LEU A 45 9.51 8.53 -10.18
C LEU A 45 10.49 8.25 -11.33
N CYS A 46 11.78 8.24 -11.04
CA CYS A 46 12.82 8.07 -12.04
C CYS A 46 13.18 6.60 -12.21
N SER A 47 13.32 5.86 -11.10
CA SER A 47 13.82 4.48 -11.13
C SER A 47 12.77 3.47 -11.59
N PRO A 48 13.17 2.40 -12.32
CA PRO A 48 12.28 1.30 -12.64
C PRO A 48 11.64 0.64 -11.41
N GLU A 49 12.38 0.59 -10.30
CA GLU A 49 11.97 0.03 -9.02
C GLU A 49 10.87 0.86 -8.37
N GLY A 50 11.07 2.17 -8.23
CA GLY A 50 10.09 3.11 -7.67
C GLY A 50 8.79 3.12 -8.47
N LYS A 51 8.89 3.22 -9.80
CA LYS A 51 7.74 3.11 -10.73
C LYS A 51 6.94 1.83 -10.50
N ARG A 52 7.61 0.67 -10.38
CA ARG A 52 6.95 -0.63 -10.15
C ARG A 52 6.36 -0.74 -8.75
N LEU A 53 7.01 -0.19 -7.74
CA LEU A 53 6.51 -0.19 -6.35
C LEU A 53 5.24 0.64 -6.26
N TYR A 54 5.21 1.83 -6.85
CA TYR A 54 4.00 2.66 -6.92
C TYR A 54 2.84 1.90 -7.54
N LEU A 55 2.99 1.42 -8.78
CA LEU A 55 1.89 0.78 -9.51
C LEU A 55 1.36 -0.51 -8.89
N ARG A 56 2.20 -1.24 -8.12
CA ARG A 56 1.81 -2.52 -7.54
C ARG A 56 1.35 -2.42 -6.09
N CYS A 57 1.83 -1.43 -5.36
CA CYS A 57 1.62 -1.36 -3.92
C CYS A 57 0.75 -0.18 -3.51
N PHE A 58 0.85 0.98 -4.16
CA PHE A 58 0.26 2.21 -3.62
C PHE A 58 -1.27 2.14 -3.57
N GLU A 59 -1.94 2.11 -4.73
CA GLU A 59 -3.41 2.21 -4.81
C GLU A 59 -4.13 1.05 -4.11
N ILE A 60 -3.61 -0.18 -4.25
CA ILE A 60 -4.20 -1.33 -3.55
C ILE A 60 -4.05 -1.20 -2.03
N THR A 61 -2.97 -0.59 -1.54
CA THR A 61 -2.79 -0.35 -0.10
C THR A 61 -3.66 0.80 0.37
N GLN A 62 -3.91 1.83 -0.44
CA GLN A 62 -4.86 2.90 -0.12
C GLN A 62 -6.27 2.36 0.13
N VAL A 63 -6.75 1.45 -0.72
CA VAL A 63 -8.04 0.77 -0.51
C VAL A 63 -8.06 0.03 0.83
N ASN A 64 -6.93 -0.57 1.23
CA ASN A 64 -6.83 -1.23 2.53
C ASN A 64 -6.78 -0.24 3.69
N PHE A 65 -6.05 0.88 3.56
CA PHE A 65 -6.05 1.94 4.56
C PHE A 65 -7.44 2.48 4.78
N HIS A 66 -8.16 2.84 3.70
CA HIS A 66 -9.52 3.34 3.79
C HIS A 66 -10.47 2.35 4.48
N TYR A 67 -10.34 1.05 4.20
CA TYR A 67 -11.09 0.04 4.94
C TYR A 67 -10.82 0.10 6.45
N ILE A 68 -9.54 0.13 6.83
CA ILE A 68 -9.12 0.13 8.24
C ILE A 68 -9.60 1.40 8.94
N THR A 69 -9.46 2.56 8.30
CA THR A 69 -9.72 3.86 8.93
C THR A 69 -11.17 4.32 8.86
N VAL A 70 -12.00 3.72 8.03
CA VAL A 70 -13.41 4.11 7.87
C VAL A 70 -14.33 2.93 8.14
N PHE A 71 -14.25 1.88 7.34
CA PHE A 71 -15.22 0.78 7.41
C PHE A 71 -15.07 -0.10 8.65
N ALA A 72 -13.85 -0.31 9.15
CA ALA A 72 -13.63 -1.14 10.33
C ALA A 72 -14.25 -0.52 11.59
N HIS A 73 -14.16 0.81 11.75
CA HIS A 73 -14.78 1.54 12.87
C HIS A 73 -16.29 1.40 12.93
N MET A 74 -16.96 1.11 11.80
CA MET A 74 -18.40 0.90 11.77
C MET A 74 -18.83 -0.50 12.24
N LYS A 75 -17.90 -1.47 12.31
CA LYS A 75 -18.23 -2.91 12.45
C LYS A 75 -17.44 -3.64 13.53
N VAL A 76 -16.36 -3.05 14.02
CA VAL A 76 -15.42 -3.63 15.00
C VAL A 76 -15.28 -2.66 16.17
N SER A 77 -14.90 -3.17 17.34
CA SER A 77 -14.70 -2.35 18.54
C SER A 77 -13.63 -1.26 18.31
N GLU A 78 -13.89 -0.05 18.80
CA GLU A 78 -12.99 1.11 18.64
C GLU A 78 -11.58 0.82 19.20
N GLN A 79 -11.50 0.11 20.32
CA GLN A 79 -10.24 -0.26 20.96
C GLN A 79 -9.37 -1.16 20.07
N GLU A 80 -9.96 -2.15 19.39
CA GLU A 80 -9.23 -3.04 18.50
C GLU A 80 -8.76 -2.34 17.23
N VAL A 81 -9.64 -1.54 16.61
CA VAL A 81 -9.30 -0.78 15.40
C VAL A 81 -8.20 0.23 15.70
N GLY A 82 -8.32 0.99 16.80
CA GLY A 82 -7.32 1.96 17.24
C GLY A 82 -5.95 1.33 17.50
N ARG A 83 -5.91 0.14 18.10
CA ARG A 83 -4.65 -0.61 18.29
C ARG A 83 -3.97 -0.94 16.96
N ILE A 84 -4.73 -1.45 15.99
CA ILE A 84 -4.19 -1.84 14.67
C ILE A 84 -3.75 -0.61 13.88
N GLU A 85 -4.50 0.49 13.93
CA GLU A 85 -4.10 1.75 13.30
C GLU A 85 -2.79 2.28 13.86
N GLN A 86 -2.63 2.26 15.19
CA GLN A 86 -1.40 2.71 15.84
C GLN A 86 -0.21 1.81 15.48
N GLU A 87 -0.42 0.49 15.38
CA GLU A 87 0.62 -0.44 14.93
C GLU A 87 1.07 -0.15 13.49
N ILE A 88 0.12 0.08 12.58
CA ILE A 88 0.41 0.45 11.18
C ILE A 88 1.16 1.79 11.11
N ARG A 89 0.72 2.77 11.91
CA ARG A 89 1.35 4.09 12.02
C ARG A 89 2.80 3.97 12.44
N ASN A 90 3.06 3.29 13.56
CA ASN A 90 4.40 3.08 14.10
C ASN A 90 5.27 2.30 13.10
N MET A 91 4.71 1.28 12.44
CA MET A 91 5.42 0.52 11.42
C MET A 91 5.88 1.41 10.26
N LEU A 92 5.01 2.25 9.71
CA LEU A 92 5.36 3.15 8.60
C LEU A 92 6.41 4.18 9.02
N GLU A 93 6.25 4.78 10.20
CA GLU A 93 7.19 5.74 10.76
C GLU A 93 8.58 5.12 10.97
N ASN A 94 8.65 3.93 11.59
CA ASN A 94 9.91 3.21 11.76
C ASN A 94 10.59 2.87 10.42
N ARG A 95 9.82 2.53 9.39
CA ARG A 95 10.36 2.28 8.04
C ARG A 95 10.86 3.57 7.38
N LEU A 96 10.17 4.69 7.56
CA LEU A 96 10.60 6.00 7.07
C LEU A 96 11.90 6.44 7.75
N VAL A 97 12.01 6.29 9.07
CA VAL A 97 13.26 6.58 9.81
C VAL A 97 14.42 5.75 9.25
N ARG A 98 14.21 4.44 9.01
CA ARG A 98 15.24 3.58 8.43
C ARG A 98 15.64 3.97 7.01
N VAL A 99 14.68 4.36 6.17
CA VAL A 99 14.97 4.82 4.80
C VAL A 99 15.67 6.17 4.81
N ASN A 100 15.30 7.09 5.70
CA ASN A 100 15.99 8.36 5.89
C ASN A 100 17.44 8.17 6.33
N GLN A 101 17.68 7.23 7.26
CA GLN A 101 19.03 6.90 7.66
C GLN A 101 19.82 6.31 6.49
N ALA A 102 19.25 5.37 5.75
CA ALA A 102 19.90 4.81 4.57
C ALA A 102 20.24 5.88 3.52
N LEU A 103 19.37 6.89 3.35
CA LEU A 103 19.60 8.01 2.45
C LEU A 103 20.79 8.85 2.92
N ALA A 104 20.83 9.23 4.20
CA ALA A 104 21.98 9.95 4.77
C ALA A 104 23.29 9.14 4.67
N ASP A 105 23.24 7.82 4.92
CA ASP A 105 24.40 6.94 4.83
C ASP A 105 24.92 6.85 3.38
N MET A 106 24.02 6.72 2.40
CA MET A 106 24.40 6.70 0.98
C MET A 106 24.93 8.06 0.52
N GLU A 107 24.37 9.18 0.99
CA GLU A 107 24.86 10.52 0.67
C GLU A 107 26.29 10.70 1.18
N ALA A 108 26.55 10.28 2.42
CA ALA A 108 27.89 10.30 3.01
C ALA A 108 28.88 9.43 2.21
N GLN A 109 28.45 8.26 1.72
CA GLN A 109 29.28 7.40 0.86
C GLN A 109 29.57 8.04 -0.50
N CYS A 110 28.58 8.65 -1.15
CA CYS A 110 28.80 9.38 -2.40
C CYS A 110 29.80 10.53 -2.21
N VAL A 111 29.69 11.28 -1.12
CA VAL A 111 30.65 12.35 -0.78
C VAL A 111 32.06 11.79 -0.56
N ALA A 112 32.18 10.69 0.19
CA ALA A 112 33.48 10.06 0.45
C ALA A 112 34.19 9.55 -0.82
N GLN A 113 33.41 9.13 -1.83
CA GLN A 113 33.91 8.68 -3.14
C GLN A 113 34.09 9.83 -4.15
N ASN A 114 33.88 11.08 -3.75
CA ASN A 114 33.95 12.26 -4.62
C ASN A 114 33.02 12.19 -5.85
N VAL A 115 31.83 11.62 -5.68
CA VAL A 115 30.81 11.53 -6.74
C VAL A 115 30.37 12.93 -7.14
N ALA A 116 30.72 13.35 -8.37
CA ALA A 116 30.36 14.67 -8.89
C ALA A 116 28.89 14.76 -9.34
N SER A 117 28.32 13.65 -9.82
CA SER A 117 26.94 13.56 -10.30
C SER A 117 26.40 12.14 -10.17
N LEU A 118 25.13 12.02 -9.80
CA LEU A 118 24.47 10.72 -9.72
C LEU A 118 24.15 10.15 -11.11
N ALA A 119 24.10 8.82 -11.18
CA ALA A 119 23.63 8.08 -12.33
C ALA A 119 22.18 8.45 -12.70
N THR A 120 21.94 8.57 -13.99
CA THR A 120 20.62 8.88 -14.56
C THR A 120 20.05 7.68 -15.30
N TYR A 121 18.73 7.55 -15.33
CA TYR A 121 18.06 6.54 -16.14
C TYR A 121 17.70 7.10 -17.51
N ASP A 122 18.00 6.34 -18.58
CA ASP A 122 17.62 6.72 -19.94
C ASP A 122 16.09 6.72 -20.15
N VAL A 123 15.34 5.98 -19.33
CA VAL A 123 13.88 5.96 -19.41
C VAL A 123 13.31 7.18 -18.70
N GLU A 124 12.51 7.96 -19.44
CA GLU A 124 11.87 9.18 -18.94
C GLU A 124 11.21 8.99 -17.55
N PRO A 125 11.32 9.96 -16.64
CA PRO A 125 10.63 9.92 -15.35
C PRO A 125 9.11 9.73 -15.52
N LEU A 126 8.50 9.01 -14.58
CA LEU A 126 7.06 8.83 -14.54
C LEU A 126 6.45 9.93 -13.67
N LEU A 127 5.79 10.88 -14.33
CA LEU A 127 5.05 11.98 -13.70
C LEU A 127 3.61 11.56 -13.46
N LEU A 128 3.14 11.68 -12.22
CA LEU A 128 1.79 11.24 -11.83
C LEU A 128 1.14 12.26 -10.90
N GLU A 129 -0.16 12.45 -11.07
CA GLU A 129 -1.00 13.12 -10.08
C GLU A 129 -1.70 12.06 -9.23
N THR A 130 -1.27 11.92 -7.98
CA THR A 130 -1.73 10.89 -7.06
C THR A 130 -2.75 11.46 -6.08
N LYS A 131 -3.89 10.78 -5.92
CA LYS A 131 -4.88 11.09 -4.87
C LYS A 131 -4.41 10.51 -3.54
N VAL A 132 -4.36 11.32 -2.49
CA VAL A 132 -4.01 10.92 -1.12
C VAL A 132 -5.22 11.17 -0.23
N PHE A 133 -5.75 10.11 0.40
CA PHE A 133 -6.97 10.17 1.22
C PHE A 133 -6.66 10.20 2.72
N SER A 134 -5.48 9.74 3.12
CA SER A 134 -5.10 9.64 4.54
C SER A 134 -3.63 9.98 4.80
N MET A 135 -3.30 10.21 6.08
CA MET A 135 -1.90 10.35 6.53
C MET A 135 -1.08 9.07 6.27
N LEU A 136 -1.71 7.90 6.29
CA LEU A 136 -1.06 6.62 6.03
C LEU A 136 -0.67 6.49 4.55
N ASP A 137 -1.56 6.96 3.66
CA ASP A 137 -1.28 7.07 2.22
C ASP A 137 -0.06 7.96 2.00
N ARG A 138 -0.02 9.14 2.64
CA ARG A 138 1.09 10.09 2.47
C ARG A 138 2.42 9.47 2.90
N ARG A 139 2.44 8.76 4.04
CA ARG A 139 3.65 8.09 4.55
C ARG A 139 4.10 6.93 3.66
N LEU A 140 3.17 6.15 3.12
CA LEU A 140 3.52 5.10 2.16
C LEU A 140 4.07 5.69 0.86
N LEU A 141 3.49 6.81 0.39
CA LEU A 141 3.97 7.52 -0.79
C LEU A 141 5.39 8.03 -0.59
N GLU A 142 5.65 8.70 0.54
CA GLU A 142 6.97 9.20 0.91
C GLU A 142 8.00 8.06 1.00
N LEU A 143 7.61 6.89 1.52
CA LEU A 143 8.48 5.72 1.56
C LEU A 143 8.86 5.25 0.16
N ILE A 144 7.94 5.30 -0.81
CA ILE A 144 8.20 4.95 -2.20
C ILE A 144 9.12 5.99 -2.86
N GLU A 145 8.85 7.28 -2.66
CA GLU A 145 9.65 8.39 -3.20
C GLU A 145 11.11 8.30 -2.72
N LYS A 146 11.32 8.06 -1.43
CA LYS A 146 12.69 7.93 -0.87
C LYS A 146 13.41 6.67 -1.33
N VAL A 147 12.67 5.57 -1.51
CA VAL A 147 13.25 4.37 -2.14
C VAL A 147 13.63 4.64 -3.59
N ASP A 148 12.84 5.43 -4.34
CA ASP A 148 13.17 5.86 -5.70
C ASP A 148 14.45 6.72 -5.74
N GLN A 149 14.58 7.66 -4.80
CA GLN A 149 15.76 8.53 -4.65
C GLN A 149 17.04 7.76 -4.34
N LEU A 150 16.95 6.68 -3.56
CA LEU A 150 18.10 5.82 -3.21
C LEU A 150 18.63 5.00 -4.39
N MET A 151 17.81 4.70 -5.39
CA MET A 151 18.21 3.86 -6.51
C MET A 151 19.37 4.44 -7.33
N PRO A 152 19.33 5.70 -7.84
CA PRO A 152 20.44 6.26 -8.60
C PRO A 152 21.73 6.36 -7.77
N MET A 153 21.64 6.59 -6.46
CA MET A 153 22.81 6.62 -5.58
C MET A 153 23.52 5.27 -5.52
N LEU A 154 22.75 4.19 -5.32
CA LEU A 154 23.29 2.83 -5.33
C LEU A 154 23.87 2.43 -6.69
N GLU A 155 23.22 2.83 -7.79
CA GLU A 155 23.75 2.59 -9.14
C GLU A 155 25.07 3.33 -9.34
N THR A 156 25.16 4.58 -8.88
CA THR A 156 26.38 5.40 -8.98
C THR A 156 27.53 4.73 -8.23
N LEU A 157 27.31 4.33 -6.98
CA LEU A 157 28.32 3.64 -6.18
C LEU A 157 28.77 2.31 -6.81
N CYS A 158 27.88 1.63 -7.53
CA CYS A 158 28.24 0.40 -8.24
C CYS A 158 29.02 0.68 -9.53
N ILE A 159 28.68 1.74 -10.26
CA ILE A 159 29.39 2.20 -11.47
C ILE A 159 30.80 2.65 -11.12
N ASP A 160 30.95 3.39 -10.02
CA ASP A 160 32.23 3.87 -9.50
C ASP A 160 33.01 2.78 -8.72
N GLU A 161 32.57 1.53 -8.81
CA GLU A 161 33.20 0.34 -8.20
C GLU A 161 33.35 0.40 -6.67
N ALA A 162 32.66 1.32 -5.99
CA ALA A 162 32.64 1.42 -4.53
C ALA A 162 31.85 0.28 -3.87
N ILE A 163 30.86 -0.29 -4.57
CA ILE A 163 30.15 -1.51 -4.19
C ILE A 163 30.12 -2.51 -5.34
N THR A 164 30.02 -3.79 -5.02
CA THR A 164 29.95 -4.84 -6.04
C THR A 164 28.53 -4.98 -6.62
N PRO A 165 28.38 -5.55 -7.83
CA PRO A 165 27.05 -5.82 -8.40
C PRO A 165 26.17 -6.73 -7.53
N SER A 166 26.77 -7.64 -6.76
CA SER A 166 26.01 -8.49 -5.82
C SER A 166 25.49 -7.69 -4.63
N GLN A 167 26.30 -6.79 -4.07
CA GLN A 167 25.88 -5.87 -3.00
C GLN A 167 24.76 -4.93 -3.46
N LEU A 168 24.87 -4.38 -4.68
CA LEU A 168 23.83 -3.57 -5.30
C LEU A 168 22.47 -4.28 -5.31
N VAL A 169 22.43 -5.53 -5.77
CA VAL A 169 21.18 -6.32 -5.82
C VAL A 169 20.60 -6.57 -4.43
N ILE A 170 21.45 -6.82 -3.44
CA ILE A 170 21.05 -7.05 -2.04
C ILE A 170 20.43 -5.77 -1.45
N GLU A 171 21.10 -4.63 -1.55
CA GLU A 171 20.62 -3.36 -1.00
C GLU A 171 19.33 -2.90 -1.70
N LYS A 172 19.27 -2.95 -3.03
CA LYS A 172 18.02 -2.69 -3.77
C LYS A 172 16.87 -3.57 -3.29
N SER A 173 17.14 -4.85 -3.03
CA SER A 173 16.12 -5.80 -2.56
C SER A 173 15.64 -5.47 -1.14
N LYS A 174 16.55 -5.12 -0.24
CA LYS A 174 16.23 -4.66 1.12
C LYS A 174 15.35 -3.42 1.11
N LEU A 175 15.70 -2.41 0.32
CA LEU A 175 14.90 -1.18 0.14
C LEU A 175 13.49 -1.48 -0.40
N LYS A 176 13.42 -2.23 -1.51
CA LYS A 176 12.14 -2.66 -2.10
C LYS A 176 11.27 -3.46 -1.12
N ASN A 177 11.88 -4.31 -0.30
CA ASN A 177 11.18 -5.13 0.67
C ASN A 177 10.61 -4.32 1.83
N MET A 178 11.13 -3.12 2.11
CA MET A 178 10.52 -2.23 3.10
C MET A 178 9.12 -1.77 2.66
N VAL A 179 8.96 -1.36 1.40
CA VAL A 179 7.66 -0.96 0.83
C VAL A 179 6.73 -2.17 0.71
N ARG A 180 7.19 -3.28 0.12
CA ARG A 180 6.36 -4.49 -0.04
C ARG A 180 5.92 -5.07 1.29
N GLY A 181 6.81 -5.05 2.28
CA GLY A 181 6.53 -5.48 3.64
C GLY A 181 5.43 -4.64 4.28
N ALA A 182 5.47 -3.32 4.11
CA ALA A 182 4.41 -2.43 4.60
C ALA A 182 3.06 -2.74 3.92
N ALA A 183 3.02 -2.83 2.59
CA ALA A 183 1.81 -3.17 1.85
C ALA A 183 1.22 -4.53 2.27
N LYS A 184 2.09 -5.54 2.48
CA LYS A 184 1.69 -6.87 2.96
C LYS A 184 1.11 -6.80 4.38
N ALA A 185 1.76 -6.08 5.29
CA ALA A 185 1.28 -5.94 6.67
C ALA A 185 -0.11 -5.29 6.73
N VAL A 186 -0.32 -4.23 5.96
CA VAL A 186 -1.62 -3.54 5.88
C VAL A 186 -2.70 -4.46 5.30
N ARG A 187 -2.38 -5.25 4.27
CA ARG A 187 -3.31 -6.25 3.72
C ARG A 187 -3.70 -7.30 4.78
N ILE A 188 -2.75 -7.77 5.57
CA ILE A 188 -3.01 -8.72 6.67
C ILE A 188 -3.89 -8.09 7.74
N ALA A 189 -3.57 -6.86 8.16
CA ALA A 189 -4.35 -6.11 9.14
C ALA A 189 -5.81 -5.94 8.70
N ARG A 190 -6.03 -5.53 7.45
CA ARG A 190 -7.38 -5.49 6.85
C ARG A 190 -8.09 -6.85 6.94
N ALA A 191 -7.42 -7.92 6.52
CA ALA A 191 -8.02 -9.26 6.51
C ALA A 191 -8.39 -9.74 7.92
N THR A 192 -7.64 -9.34 8.94
CA THR A 192 -7.97 -9.61 10.34
C THR A 192 -9.22 -8.83 10.78
N LEU A 193 -9.26 -7.53 10.55
CA LEU A 193 -10.42 -6.69 10.88
C LEU A 193 -11.69 -7.14 10.16
N GLN A 194 -11.57 -7.54 8.88
CA GLN A 194 -12.70 -8.07 8.11
C GLN A 194 -13.27 -9.36 8.70
N ARG A 195 -12.40 -10.26 9.20
CA ARG A 195 -12.85 -11.49 9.85
C ARG A 195 -13.58 -11.19 11.16
N GLN A 196 -13.07 -10.25 11.95
CA GLN A 196 -13.70 -9.81 13.20
C GLN A 196 -15.06 -9.15 12.94
N ALA A 197 -15.14 -8.25 11.97
CA ALA A 197 -16.38 -7.62 11.55
C ALA A 197 -17.46 -8.66 11.18
N ASN A 198 -17.08 -9.69 10.41
CA ASN A 198 -18.01 -10.73 9.99
C ASN A 198 -18.46 -11.61 11.18
N ALA A 199 -17.57 -11.90 12.13
CA ALA A 199 -17.90 -12.67 13.33
C ALA A 199 -18.90 -11.91 14.23
N GLY A 200 -18.70 -10.60 14.40
CA GLY A 200 -19.64 -9.73 15.13
C GLY A 200 -21.03 -9.70 14.49
N THR A 201 -21.10 -9.62 13.16
CA THR A 201 -22.39 -9.65 12.44
C THR A 201 -23.12 -10.99 12.54
N ALA A 202 -22.40 -12.12 12.53
CA ALA A 202 -23.00 -13.44 12.66
C ALA A 202 -23.58 -13.66 14.07
N SER A 203 -22.89 -13.18 15.11
CA SER A 203 -23.38 -13.24 16.49
C SER A 203 -24.61 -12.36 16.72
N ALA A 204 -24.67 -11.18 16.11
CA ALA A 204 -25.83 -10.28 16.15
C ALA A 204 -27.05 -10.88 15.40
N ALA A 205 -26.84 -11.54 14.26
CA ALA A 205 -27.92 -12.19 13.52
C ALA A 205 -28.51 -13.40 14.27
N ALA A 206 -27.66 -14.20 14.95
CA ALA A 206 -28.10 -15.34 15.75
C ALA A 206 -28.91 -14.92 17.00
N THR A 207 -28.55 -13.79 17.62
CA THR A 207 -29.29 -13.25 18.78
C THR A 207 -30.62 -12.62 18.36
N ALA A 208 -30.71 -11.97 17.19
CA ALA A 208 -31.97 -11.43 16.67
C ALA A 208 -32.95 -12.54 16.22
N GLY A 209 -32.46 -13.64 15.64
CA GLY A 209 -33.30 -14.79 15.25
C GLY A 209 -33.85 -15.58 16.44
N ALA A 210 -33.18 -15.56 17.60
CA ALA A 210 -33.65 -16.21 18.82
C ALA A 210 -34.75 -15.42 19.56
N SER A 211 -34.94 -14.13 19.24
CA SER A 211 -35.95 -13.28 19.88
C SER A 211 -37.34 -13.30 19.23
N THR A 212 -37.54 -14.05 18.13
CA THR A 212 -38.83 -14.11 17.42
C THR A 212 -39.71 -15.33 17.72
N ASP A 213 -39.26 -16.29 18.54
CA ASP A 213 -40.03 -17.51 18.86
C ASP A 213 -40.43 -17.60 20.35
N VAL A 214 -41.09 -16.56 20.89
CA VAL A 214 -41.85 -16.70 22.16
C VAL A 214 -43.24 -16.09 21.99
N GLU A 215 -44.05 -16.66 21.09
CA GLU A 215 -45.50 -16.55 21.18
C GLU A 215 -46.00 -17.60 22.18
N THR A 216 -46.31 -17.15 23.38
CA THR A 216 -46.82 -17.96 24.49
C THR A 216 -48.23 -18.46 24.16
N PRO A 217 -48.53 -19.77 24.15
CA PRO A 217 -49.91 -20.23 24.03
C PRO A 217 -50.65 -19.99 25.34
N ALA A 218 -51.67 -19.15 25.27
CA ALA A 218 -52.58 -18.85 26.37
C ALA A 218 -53.28 -20.12 26.88
N GLN A 219 -53.21 -20.31 28.20
CA GLN A 219 -53.72 -21.45 28.93
C GLN A 219 -55.25 -21.34 29.09
N ALA A 220 -55.98 -22.39 28.67
CA ALA A 220 -57.43 -22.49 28.77
C ALA A 220 -57.90 -22.73 30.23
N PRO A 221 -59.08 -22.22 30.65
CA PRO A 221 -59.56 -22.41 32.01
C PRO A 221 -60.24 -23.78 32.19
N ARG A 222 -59.91 -24.46 33.29
CA ARG A 222 -60.59 -25.67 33.79
C ARG A 222 -61.96 -25.29 34.35
N VAL A 223 -63.03 -25.79 33.75
CA VAL A 223 -64.38 -25.80 34.34
C VAL A 223 -64.53 -27.04 35.21
N THR A 224 -64.74 -26.84 36.50
CA THR A 224 -65.14 -27.84 37.48
C THR A 224 -66.66 -28.01 37.44
N SER A 225 -67.14 -29.21 37.11
CA SER A 225 -68.55 -29.60 37.31
C SER A 225 -68.77 -30.05 38.75
N PRO A 226 -69.88 -29.69 39.41
CA PRO A 226 -70.39 -30.39 40.58
C PRO A 226 -71.43 -31.46 40.20
N GLU A 227 -71.64 -32.34 41.17
CA GLU A 227 -72.31 -33.64 41.20
C GLU A 227 -73.87 -33.56 41.25
N PRO A 228 -74.65 -34.66 41.48
CA PRO A 228 -75.80 -35.08 40.68
C PRO A 228 -77.17 -34.84 41.35
N LEU A 229 -78.29 -35.02 40.63
CA LEU A 229 -79.61 -35.33 41.21
C LEU A 229 -80.53 -36.03 40.19
N GLU A 230 -81.11 -37.15 40.67
CA GLU A 230 -82.23 -37.99 40.20
C GLU A 230 -82.13 -38.81 38.90
#